data_AF-A0A9D0KHS0-F1
#
_entry.id   AF-A0A9D0KHS0-F1
#
_cell.length_a   1.000
_cell.length_b   1.000
_cell.length_c   1.000
_cell.angle_alpha   90.00
_cell.angle_beta   90.00
_cell.angle_gamma   90.00
#
_symmetry.space_group_name_H-M   'P 1'
#
loop_
_entity.id
_entity.type
_entity.pdbx_description
1 polymer ?
#
loop_
_entity_poly.entity_id
_entity_poly.type
_entity_poly.pdbx_seq_one_letter_code
_entity_poly.pdbx_strand_id
1 'polypeptide(L)'
;MKETMIERFLLLLTAILAAWQIVVGIDNLAIVPIIAYTIAFGALVVACLLLIILGWDVPASPTVLIAASVVPLSLSLGLVWQFLATWRVPYLIFAVGGLLAIALTRLPPREGGLPVIVLAVVHGVAGMVIVLLPIVQAALGLARPGFVLVSLGGALMGVGGLLLSFLRAGRPCLPRATVLRLLPGLLLLMTTALVLGFAST
;
A
#
# COMPACT_ATOMS: atom_id res chain seq x y z
N MET A 1 -2.51 23.38 -3.92
CA MET A 1 -3.25 23.65 -2.65
C MET A 1 -2.25 23.46 -1.53
N LYS A 2 -2.16 24.39 -0.58
CA LYS A 2 -1.22 24.25 0.55
C LYS A 2 -1.86 23.36 1.62
N GLU A 3 -1.07 22.46 2.19
CA GLU A 3 -1.53 21.61 3.28
C GLU A 3 -1.85 22.43 4.53
N THR A 4 -2.87 21.99 5.27
CA THR A 4 -3.15 22.53 6.60
C THR A 4 -2.23 21.92 7.66
N MET A 5 -2.11 22.57 8.82
CA MET A 5 -1.34 22.03 9.94
C MET A 5 -1.87 20.67 10.43
N ILE A 6 -3.19 20.46 10.36
CA ILE A 6 -3.83 19.20 10.75
C ILE A 6 -3.43 18.09 9.77
N GLU A 7 -3.46 18.36 8.47
CA GLU A 7 -3.06 17.37 7.44
C GLU A 7 -1.61 16.92 7.63
N ARG A 8 -0.69 17.87 7.87
CA ARG A 8 0.72 17.57 8.16
C ARG A 8 0.90 16.74 9.43
N PHE A 9 0.15 17.09 10.48
CA PHE A 9 0.18 16.34 11.73
C PHE A 9 -0.29 14.89 11.54
N LEU A 10 -1.39 14.67 10.80
CA LEU A 10 -1.90 13.33 10.49
C LEU A 10 -0.89 12.50 9.65
N LEU A 11 -0.23 13.14 8.67
CA LEU A 11 0.83 12.49 7.89
C LEU A 11 2.04 12.13 8.77
N LEU A 12 2.41 12.99 9.72
CA LEU A 12 3.50 12.72 10.64
C LEU A 12 3.17 11.53 11.56
N LEU A 13 1.96 11.48 12.12
CA LEU A 13 1.50 10.34 12.91
C LEU A 13 1.51 9.05 12.10
N THR A 14 1.07 9.11 10.84
CA THR A 14 1.12 7.98 9.91
C THR A 14 2.56 7.49 9.73
N ALA A 15 3.50 8.41 9.49
CA ALA A 15 4.92 8.08 9.31
C ALA A 15 5.53 7.46 10.57
N ILE A 16 5.24 8.01 11.76
CA ILE A 16 5.73 7.47 13.04
C ILE A 16 5.17 6.06 13.26
N LEU A 17 3.88 5.84 13.01
CA LEU A 17 3.24 4.56 13.19
C LEU A 17 3.78 3.50 12.22
N ALA A 18 4.01 3.88 10.96
CA ALA A 18 4.67 3.02 9.98
C ALA A 18 6.12 2.71 10.38
N ALA A 19 6.87 3.68 10.90
CA ALA A 19 8.23 3.46 11.40
C ALA A 19 8.25 2.53 12.62
N TRP A 20 7.29 2.67 13.55
CA TRP A 20 7.13 1.75 14.68
C TRP A 20 6.89 0.31 14.21
N GLN A 21 6.06 0.13 13.17
CA GLN A 21 5.80 -1.19 12.60
C GLN A 21 7.06 -1.86 12.04
N ILE A 22 8.00 -1.08 11.48
CA ILE A 22 9.28 -1.60 10.96
C ILE A 22 10.18 -2.08 12.10
N VAL A 23 10.27 -1.29 13.17
CA VAL A 23 11.23 -1.54 14.26
C VAL A 23 10.72 -2.60 15.24
N VAL A 24 9.43 -2.57 15.57
CA VAL A 24 8.83 -3.38 16.65
C VAL A 24 7.76 -4.32 16.12
N GLY A 25 6.91 -3.87 15.21
CA GLY A 25 5.70 -4.61 14.83
C GLY A 25 5.91 -5.89 14.00
N ILE A 26 7.14 -6.18 13.55
CA ILE A 26 7.45 -7.31 12.66
C ILE A 26 8.71 -8.09 13.06
N ASP A 27 9.33 -7.78 14.19
CA ASP A 27 10.65 -8.29 14.62
C ASP A 27 10.72 -9.81 14.82
N ASN A 28 9.59 -10.44 15.13
CA ASN A 28 9.48 -11.88 15.41
C ASN A 28 9.19 -12.74 14.17
N LEU A 29 9.18 -12.16 12.96
CA LEU A 29 8.86 -12.87 11.73
C LEU A 29 10.09 -13.50 11.06
N ALA A 30 9.84 -14.37 10.07
CA ALA A 30 10.92 -14.84 9.20
C ALA A 30 11.53 -13.67 8.39
N ILE A 31 12.79 -13.84 7.98
CA ILE A 31 13.59 -12.79 7.29
C ILE A 31 12.87 -12.18 6.09
N VAL A 32 12.26 -12.99 5.23
CA VAL A 32 11.62 -12.48 4.00
C VAL A 32 10.38 -11.61 4.30
N PRO A 33 9.43 -12.01 5.17
CA PRO A 33 8.38 -11.13 5.67
C PRO A 33 8.91 -9.83 6.30
N ILE A 34 9.97 -9.89 7.13
CA ILE A 34 10.58 -8.70 7.72
C ILE A 34 11.02 -7.72 6.62
N ILE A 35 11.78 -8.21 5.64
CA ILE A 35 12.24 -7.40 4.51
C ILE A 35 11.05 -6.82 3.74
N ALA A 36 10.07 -7.66 3.40
CA ALA A 36 8.92 -7.25 2.61
C ALA A 36 8.08 -6.17 3.30
N TYR A 37 7.80 -6.32 4.59
CA TYR A 37 7.07 -5.31 5.35
C TYR A 37 7.89 -4.06 5.63
N THR A 38 9.19 -4.21 5.87
CA THR A 38 10.09 -3.05 5.98
C THR A 38 10.06 -2.20 4.72
N ILE A 39 10.07 -2.84 3.55
CA ILE A 39 9.95 -2.14 2.26
C ILE A 39 8.57 -1.46 2.12
N ALA A 40 7.48 -2.15 2.47
CA ALA A 40 6.13 -1.61 2.35
C ALA A 40 5.89 -0.40 3.27
N PHE A 41 6.18 -0.54 4.57
CA PHE A 41 6.03 0.54 5.54
C PHE A 41 7.09 1.62 5.35
N GLY A 42 8.31 1.27 4.94
CA GLY A 42 9.37 2.24 4.63
C GLY A 42 8.99 3.14 3.45
N ALA A 43 8.42 2.57 2.38
CA ALA A 43 7.89 3.34 1.27
C ALA A 43 6.76 4.29 1.71
N LEU A 44 5.91 3.85 2.65
CA LEU A 44 4.87 4.70 3.24
C LEU A 44 5.44 5.85 4.07
N VAL A 45 6.49 5.61 4.87
CA VAL A 45 7.21 6.67 5.61
C VAL A 45 7.76 7.71 4.64
N VAL A 46 8.48 7.27 3.60
CA VAL A 46 9.02 8.17 2.57
C VAL A 46 7.91 8.96 1.90
N ALA A 47 6.78 8.33 1.55
CA ALA A 47 5.65 9.01 0.94
C ALA A 47 5.06 10.10 1.86
N CYS A 48 4.88 9.81 3.16
CA CYS A 48 4.37 10.78 4.13
C CYS A 48 5.33 11.97 4.30
N LEU A 49 6.64 11.72 4.38
CA LEU A 49 7.64 12.77 4.49
C LEU A 49 7.69 13.65 3.23
N LEU A 50 7.62 13.05 2.04
CA LEU A 50 7.56 13.80 0.79
C LEU A 50 6.33 14.69 0.72
N LEU A 51 5.16 14.21 1.15
CA LEU A 51 3.96 15.04 1.22
C LEU A 51 4.15 16.20 2.19
N ILE A 52 4.62 15.96 3.42
CA ILE A 52 4.87 17.03 4.40
C ILE A 52 5.82 18.12 3.88
N ILE A 53 6.88 17.73 3.17
CA ILE A 53 7.92 18.66 2.70
C ILE A 53 7.50 19.37 1.41
N LEU A 54 7.01 18.62 0.42
CA LEU A 54 6.78 19.11 -0.95
C LEU A 54 5.30 19.37 -1.28
N GLY A 55 4.37 18.89 -0.44
CA GLY A 55 2.93 19.09 -0.59
C GLY A 55 2.25 18.19 -1.62
N TRP A 56 1.03 18.59 -2.00
CA TRP A 56 0.10 17.80 -2.82
C TRP A 56 0.45 17.62 -4.31
N ASP A 57 1.56 18.18 -4.77
CA ASP A 57 1.96 18.09 -6.18
C ASP A 57 2.81 16.84 -6.47
N VAL A 58 3.37 16.21 -5.44
CA VAL A 58 4.18 14.98 -5.53
C VAL A 58 3.44 13.79 -6.17
N PRO A 59 2.18 13.47 -5.79
CA PRO A 59 1.50 12.27 -6.29
C PRO A 59 1.19 12.27 -7.78
N ALA A 60 1.41 13.37 -8.50
CA ALA A 60 1.14 13.45 -9.93
C ALA A 60 2.22 12.79 -10.80
N SER A 61 3.42 12.54 -10.28
CA SER A 61 4.53 12.03 -11.10
C SER A 61 4.47 10.51 -11.36
N PRO A 62 4.89 10.03 -12.55
CA PRO A 62 5.00 8.60 -12.84
C PRO A 62 5.92 7.85 -11.86
N THR A 63 7.02 8.49 -11.43
CA THR A 63 7.97 7.92 -10.47
C THR A 63 7.30 7.61 -9.13
N VAL A 64 6.45 8.52 -8.65
CA VAL A 64 5.71 8.31 -7.39
C VAL A 64 4.67 7.19 -7.54
N LEU A 65 4.08 7.01 -8.73
CA LEU A 65 3.20 5.86 -8.99
C LEU A 65 3.97 4.52 -8.91
N ILE A 66 5.16 4.47 -9.50
CA ILE A 66 6.02 3.27 -9.43
C ILE A 66 6.43 3.01 -7.97
N ALA A 67 6.87 4.04 -7.26
CA ALA A 67 7.21 3.94 -5.84
C ALA A 67 6.02 3.50 -4.98
N ALA A 68 4.82 4.02 -5.24
CA ALA A 68 3.61 3.61 -4.53
C ALA A 68 3.24 2.14 -4.80
N SER A 69 3.58 1.60 -5.97
CA SER A 69 3.33 0.20 -6.33
C SER A 69 4.13 -0.79 -5.48
N VAL A 70 5.24 -0.33 -4.88
CA VAL A 70 6.06 -1.12 -3.97
C VAL A 70 5.27 -1.51 -2.72
N VAL A 71 4.42 -0.61 -2.20
CA VAL A 71 3.66 -0.85 -0.96
C VAL A 71 2.78 -2.11 -1.05
N PRO A 72 1.81 -2.22 -1.99
CA PRO A 72 0.96 -3.42 -2.05
C PRO A 72 1.72 -4.67 -2.50
N LEU A 73 2.72 -4.55 -3.38
CA LEU A 73 3.51 -5.70 -3.82
C LEU A 73 4.33 -6.30 -2.67
N SER A 74 5.03 -5.48 -1.91
CA SER A 74 5.82 -5.93 -0.77
C SER A 74 4.94 -6.39 0.39
N LEU A 75 3.83 -5.70 0.68
CA LEU A 75 2.89 -6.14 1.71
C LEU A 75 2.27 -7.50 1.37
N SER A 76 1.79 -7.68 0.14
CA SER A 76 1.20 -8.95 -0.29
C SER A 76 2.23 -10.09 -0.34
N LEU A 77 3.48 -9.81 -0.74
CA LEU A 77 4.56 -10.79 -0.71
C LEU A 77 4.83 -11.30 0.70
N GLY A 78 4.92 -10.40 1.70
CA GLY A 78 5.11 -10.80 3.09
C GLY A 78 3.97 -11.68 3.61
N LEU A 79 2.72 -11.37 3.23
CA LEU A 79 1.54 -12.16 3.62
C LEU A 79 1.57 -13.56 2.98
N VAL A 80 1.80 -13.65 1.66
CA VAL A 80 1.94 -14.96 0.99
C VAL A 80 3.07 -15.76 1.61
N TRP A 81 4.19 -15.12 1.93
CA TRP A 81 5.33 -15.84 2.48
C TRP A 81 5.06 -16.46 3.85
N GLN A 82 4.32 -15.75 4.70
CA GLN A 82 3.92 -16.26 6.01
C GLN A 82 2.95 -17.43 5.92
N PHE A 83 1.89 -17.28 5.11
CA PHE A 83 0.73 -18.17 5.21
C PHE A 83 0.64 -19.22 4.11
N LEU A 84 1.35 -19.06 2.98
CA LEU A 84 1.20 -19.92 1.80
C LEU A 84 2.56 -20.47 1.34
N ALA A 85 3.07 -21.49 2.05
CA ALA A 85 4.40 -22.04 1.83
C ALA A 85 4.69 -22.43 0.37
N THR A 86 3.74 -23.08 -0.31
CA THR A 86 3.86 -23.49 -1.72
C THR A 86 3.93 -22.32 -2.69
N TRP A 87 3.37 -21.16 -2.33
CA TRP A 87 3.27 -19.98 -3.20
C TRP A 87 4.40 -18.98 -3.01
N ARG A 88 5.32 -19.20 -2.06
CA ARG A 88 6.45 -18.30 -1.74
C ARG A 88 7.22 -17.85 -2.98
N VAL A 89 7.81 -18.80 -3.70
CA VAL A 89 8.66 -18.53 -4.86
C VAL A 89 7.85 -18.02 -6.06
N PRO A 90 6.72 -18.66 -6.46
CA PRO A 90 5.89 -18.13 -7.53
C PRO A 90 5.43 -16.68 -7.30
N TYR A 91 5.04 -16.34 -6.07
CA TYR A 91 4.59 -15.00 -5.75
C TYR A 91 5.73 -13.99 -5.67
N LEU A 92 6.93 -14.39 -5.24
CA LEU A 92 8.12 -13.55 -5.33
C LEU A 92 8.44 -13.18 -6.78
N ILE A 93 8.40 -14.17 -7.69
CA ILE A 93 8.59 -13.93 -9.13
C ILE A 93 7.52 -12.96 -9.65
N PHE A 94 6.26 -13.16 -9.27
CA PHE A 94 5.17 -12.24 -9.60
C PHE A 94 5.41 -10.82 -9.08
N ALA A 95 5.82 -10.66 -7.82
CA ALA A 95 6.02 -9.34 -7.21
C ALA A 95 7.17 -8.57 -7.88
N VAL A 96 8.32 -9.23 -8.10
CA VAL A 96 9.47 -8.62 -8.76
C VAL A 96 9.18 -8.35 -10.23
N GLY A 97 8.69 -9.35 -10.96
CA GLY A 97 8.33 -9.22 -12.37
C GLY A 97 7.23 -8.18 -12.61
N GLY A 98 6.24 -8.12 -11.72
CA GLY A 98 5.16 -7.13 -11.75
C GLY A 98 5.67 -5.71 -11.52
N LEU A 99 6.55 -5.49 -10.55
CA LEU A 99 7.17 -4.18 -10.32
C LEU A 99 8.01 -3.73 -11.53
N LEU A 100 8.81 -4.65 -12.10
CA LEU A 100 9.57 -4.39 -13.32
C LEU A 100 8.66 -4.05 -14.49
N ALA A 101 7.58 -4.80 -14.70
CA ALA A 101 6.60 -4.53 -15.75
C ALA A 101 5.94 -3.16 -15.57
N ILE A 102 5.55 -2.79 -14.34
CA ILE A 102 5.03 -1.45 -14.04
C ILE A 102 6.07 -0.38 -14.40
N ALA A 103 7.32 -0.53 -13.97
CA ALA A 103 8.38 0.43 -14.26
C ALA A 103 8.65 0.57 -15.77
N LEU A 104 8.82 -0.54 -16.48
CA LEU A 104 9.09 -0.57 -17.92
C LEU A 104 7.96 0.00 -18.77
N THR A 105 6.70 -0.13 -18.32
CA THR A 105 5.55 0.43 -19.01
C THR A 105 5.25 1.89 -18.65
N ARG A 106 5.71 2.38 -17.49
CA ARG A 106 5.41 3.74 -16.97
C ARG A 106 6.54 4.76 -17.14
N LEU A 107 7.79 4.33 -17.27
CA LEU A 107 8.93 5.25 -17.41
C LEU A 107 8.96 5.95 -18.78
N PRO A 108 8.77 5.25 -19.91
CA PRO A 108 8.70 5.92 -21.20
C PRO A 108 7.33 6.59 -21.36
N PRO A 109 7.24 7.75 -22.04
CA PRO A 109 5.98 8.35 -22.43
C PRO A 109 5.31 7.47 -23.50
N ARG A 110 4.61 6.43 -23.03
CA ARG A 110 3.81 5.53 -23.85
C ARG A 110 2.35 5.85 -23.65
N GLU A 111 1.71 6.28 -24.73
CA GLU A 111 0.26 6.40 -24.81
C GLU A 111 -0.34 5.02 -25.13
N GLY A 112 -1.41 4.63 -24.42
CA GLY A 112 -2.12 3.38 -24.68
C GLY A 112 -2.61 2.64 -23.43
N GLY A 113 -3.35 1.55 -23.64
CA GLY A 113 -3.96 0.76 -22.56
C GLY A 113 -3.00 -0.15 -21.79
N LEU A 114 -1.81 -0.44 -22.35
CA LEU A 114 -0.88 -1.41 -21.76
C LEU A 114 -0.40 -1.03 -20.33
N PRO A 115 0.06 0.20 -20.04
CA PRO A 115 0.47 0.59 -18.68
C PRO A 115 -0.69 0.58 -17.68
N VAL A 116 -1.93 0.72 -18.15
CA VAL A 116 -3.13 0.64 -17.32
C VAL A 116 -3.45 -0.81 -16.99
N ILE A 117 -3.44 -1.70 -17.99
CA ILE A 117 -3.72 -3.14 -17.81
C ILE A 117 -2.66 -3.78 -16.90
N VAL A 118 -1.37 -3.52 -17.16
CA VAL A 118 -0.27 -4.04 -16.32
C VAL A 118 -0.44 -3.58 -14.87
N LEU A 119 -0.70 -2.29 -14.66
CA LEU A 119 -0.93 -1.76 -13.32
C LEU A 119 -2.15 -2.41 -12.65
N ALA A 120 -3.27 -2.54 -13.38
CA ALA A 120 -4.52 -3.07 -12.86
C ALA A 120 -4.41 -4.56 -12.48
N VAL A 121 -3.73 -5.38 -13.28
CA VAL A 121 -3.50 -6.79 -12.97
C VAL A 121 -2.59 -6.93 -11.76
N VAL A 122 -1.44 -6.24 -11.76
CA VAL A 122 -0.44 -6.38 -10.69
C VAL A 122 -1.00 -5.86 -9.36
N HIS A 123 -1.62 -4.68 -9.34
CA HIS A 123 -2.28 -4.16 -8.13
C HIS A 123 -3.52 -4.96 -7.75
N GLY A 124 -4.30 -5.42 -8.74
CA GLY A 124 -5.51 -6.19 -8.47
C GLY A 124 -5.21 -7.46 -7.72
N VAL A 125 -4.22 -8.23 -8.17
CA VAL A 125 -3.79 -9.46 -7.48
C VAL A 125 -3.25 -9.14 -6.09
N ALA A 126 -2.34 -8.16 -5.97
CA ALA A 126 -1.78 -7.77 -4.67
C ALA A 126 -2.87 -7.30 -3.68
N GLY A 127 -3.80 -6.46 -4.14
CA GLY A 127 -4.93 -5.96 -3.36
C GLY A 127 -5.87 -7.07 -2.93
N MET A 128 -6.20 -8.00 -3.81
CA MET A 128 -6.99 -9.19 -3.46
C MET A 128 -6.28 -10.04 -2.41
N VAL A 129 -4.97 -10.24 -2.50
CA VAL A 129 -4.21 -10.96 -1.48
C VAL A 129 -4.27 -10.24 -0.14
N ILE A 130 -4.03 -8.93 -0.10
CA ILE A 130 -4.05 -8.15 1.15
C ILE A 130 -5.43 -8.18 1.81
N VAL A 131 -6.50 -8.13 1.02
CA VAL A 131 -7.87 -8.13 1.55
C VAL A 131 -8.33 -9.54 1.91
N LEU A 132 -8.19 -10.52 1.03
CA LEU A 132 -8.80 -11.84 1.22
C LEU A 132 -7.98 -12.75 2.11
N LEU A 133 -6.65 -12.73 2.02
CA LEU A 133 -5.81 -13.69 2.74
C LEU A 133 -5.97 -13.56 4.28
N PRO A 134 -5.92 -12.37 4.90
CA PRO A 134 -6.10 -12.28 6.35
C PRO A 134 -7.50 -12.71 6.83
N ILE A 135 -8.55 -12.44 6.03
CA ILE A 135 -9.92 -12.94 6.30
C ILE A 135 -9.95 -14.46 6.30
N VAL A 136 -9.39 -15.09 5.26
CA VAL A 136 -9.38 -16.55 5.14
C VAL A 136 -8.58 -17.18 6.29
N GLN A 137 -7.41 -16.64 6.63
CA GLN A 137 -6.59 -17.17 7.72
C GLN A 137 -7.30 -17.07 9.08
N ALA A 138 -7.98 -15.94 9.35
CA ALA A 138 -8.76 -15.78 10.58
C ALA A 138 -10.00 -16.71 10.60
N ALA A 139 -10.71 -16.84 9.49
CA ALA A 139 -11.89 -17.70 9.38
C ALA A 139 -11.56 -19.20 9.54
N LEU A 140 -10.37 -19.62 9.10
CA LEU A 140 -9.87 -20.98 9.27
C LEU A 140 -9.26 -21.23 10.68
N GLY A 141 -9.21 -20.21 11.53
CA GLY A 141 -8.58 -20.31 12.86
C GLY A 141 -7.05 -20.42 12.83
N LEU A 142 -6.42 -20.12 11.69
CA LEU A 142 -4.96 -20.17 11.50
C LEU A 142 -4.26 -18.85 11.89
N ALA A 143 -5.03 -17.78 12.06
CA ALA A 143 -4.60 -16.50 12.60
C ALA A 143 -5.62 -16.00 13.63
N ARG A 144 -5.22 -15.12 14.55
CA ARG A 144 -6.17 -14.56 15.52
C ARG A 144 -7.20 -13.67 14.81
N PRO A 145 -8.43 -13.54 15.34
CA PRO A 145 -9.49 -12.75 14.70
C PRO A 145 -9.12 -11.29 14.41
N GLY A 146 -8.25 -10.69 15.23
CA GLY A 146 -7.75 -9.32 15.00
C GLY A 146 -7.02 -9.14 13.67
N PHE A 147 -6.52 -10.23 13.06
CA PHE A 147 -5.73 -10.17 11.84
C PHE A 147 -6.54 -9.66 10.63
N VAL A 148 -7.87 -9.75 10.71
CA VAL A 148 -8.81 -9.15 9.74
C VAL A 148 -8.63 -7.63 9.62
N LEU A 149 -8.05 -6.95 10.61
CA LEU A 149 -7.72 -5.54 10.49
C LEU A 149 -6.68 -5.26 9.39
N VAL A 150 -5.83 -6.24 9.03
CA VAL A 150 -4.96 -6.12 7.84
C VAL A 150 -5.80 -6.00 6.57
N SER A 151 -6.88 -6.78 6.47
CA SER A 151 -7.82 -6.71 5.34
C SER A 151 -8.55 -5.38 5.28
N LEU A 152 -8.95 -4.83 6.45
CA LEU A 152 -9.53 -3.49 6.51
C LEU A 152 -8.52 -2.43 6.03
N GLY A 153 -7.26 -2.53 6.46
CA GLY A 153 -6.18 -1.69 5.96
C GLY A 153 -6.02 -1.80 4.44
N GLY A 154 -6.00 -3.02 3.89
CA GLY A 154 -5.97 -3.25 2.45
C GLY A 154 -7.15 -2.66 1.69
N ALA A 155 -8.36 -2.76 2.24
CA ALA A 155 -9.55 -2.19 1.64
C ALA A 155 -9.49 -0.65 1.62
N LEU A 156 -9.06 -0.02 2.72
CA LEU A 156 -8.85 1.44 2.79
C LEU A 156 -7.77 1.91 1.80
N MET A 157 -6.69 1.14 1.63
CA MET A 157 -5.68 1.37 0.61
C MET A 157 -6.28 1.34 -0.81
N GLY A 158 -7.13 0.34 -1.08
CA GLY A 158 -7.85 0.19 -2.35
C GLY A 158 -8.77 1.37 -2.64
N VAL A 159 -9.50 1.86 -1.63
CA VAL A 159 -10.34 3.08 -1.74
C VAL A 159 -9.49 4.29 -2.11
N GLY A 160 -8.35 4.49 -1.44
CA GLY A 160 -7.42 5.58 -1.77
C GLY A 160 -6.91 5.51 -3.21
N GLY A 161 -6.52 4.30 -3.66
CA GLY A 161 -6.09 4.05 -5.03
C GLY A 161 -7.17 4.34 -6.08
N LEU A 162 -8.42 3.93 -5.81
CA LEU A 162 -9.56 4.19 -6.69
C LEU A 162 -9.92 5.68 -6.77
N LEU A 163 -9.88 6.40 -5.65
CA LEU A 163 -10.13 7.84 -5.65
C LEU A 163 -9.10 8.56 -6.53
N LEU A 164 -7.81 8.23 -6.41
CA LEU A 164 -6.76 8.83 -7.23
C LEU A 164 -6.85 8.42 -8.71
N SER A 165 -7.27 7.20 -9.02
CA SER A 165 -7.43 6.77 -10.41
C SER A 165 -8.58 7.50 -11.11
N PHE A 166 -9.72 7.69 -10.44
CA PHE A 166 -10.84 8.48 -10.98
C PHE A 166 -10.48 9.95 -11.19
N LEU A 167 -9.69 10.55 -10.27
CA LEU A 167 -9.16 11.90 -10.47
C LEU A 167 -8.31 12.00 -11.75
N ARG A 168 -7.43 11.01 -11.98
CA ARG A 168 -6.54 11.00 -13.17
C ARG A 168 -7.28 10.68 -14.46
N ALA A 169 -8.35 9.91 -14.39
CA ALA A 169 -9.20 9.58 -15.54
C ALA A 169 -10.11 10.74 -16.00
N GLY A 170 -10.07 11.90 -15.32
CA GLY A 170 -10.93 13.05 -15.63
C GLY A 170 -12.41 12.81 -15.31
N ARG A 171 -12.75 11.72 -14.61
CA ARG A 171 -14.10 11.37 -14.15
C ARG A 171 -14.14 11.25 -12.63
N PRO A 172 -13.84 12.34 -11.90
CA PRO A 172 -13.72 12.29 -10.46
C PRO A 172 -15.07 11.99 -9.79
N CYS A 173 -15.13 10.97 -8.92
CA CYS A 173 -16.31 10.75 -8.07
C CYS A 173 -16.46 11.82 -6.98
N LEU A 174 -15.33 12.41 -6.56
CA LEU A 174 -15.27 13.51 -5.59
C LEU A 174 -14.32 14.60 -6.12
N PRO A 175 -14.54 15.89 -5.77
CA PRO A 175 -13.64 16.97 -6.16
C PRO A 175 -12.19 16.69 -5.72
N ARG A 176 -11.20 17.07 -6.55
CA ARG A 176 -9.77 16.89 -6.24
C ARG A 176 -9.39 17.45 -4.86
N ALA A 177 -9.93 18.62 -4.50
CA ALA A 177 -9.69 19.22 -3.19
C ALA A 177 -10.19 18.33 -2.04
N THR A 178 -11.35 17.70 -2.20
CA THR A 178 -11.93 16.78 -1.22
C THR A 178 -11.08 15.52 -1.07
N VAL A 179 -10.65 14.90 -2.18
CA VAL A 179 -9.80 13.70 -2.14
C VAL A 179 -8.48 13.98 -1.43
N LEU A 180 -7.82 15.09 -1.75
CA LEU A 180 -6.54 15.46 -1.12
C LEU A 180 -6.71 15.79 0.37
N ARG A 181 -7.83 16.39 0.79
CA ARG A 181 -8.15 16.62 2.21
C ARG A 181 -8.42 15.34 2.99
N LEU A 182 -9.00 14.34 2.34
CA LEU A 182 -9.28 13.03 2.96
C LEU A 182 -8.02 12.16 3.07
N LEU A 183 -7.03 12.38 2.21
CA LEU A 183 -5.87 11.50 2.07
C LEU A 183 -5.07 11.30 3.37
N PRO A 184 -4.72 12.34 4.17
CA PRO A 184 -4.01 12.14 5.45
C PRO A 184 -4.78 11.26 6.43
N GLY A 185 -6.09 11.50 6.58
CA GLY A 185 -6.94 10.72 7.46
C GLY A 185 -7.07 9.27 6.99
N LEU A 186 -7.22 9.07 5.68
CA LEU A 186 -7.27 7.73 5.09
C LEU A 186 -5.97 6.96 5.30
N LEU A 187 -4.82 7.60 5.10
CA LEU A 187 -3.51 6.99 5.32
C LEU A 187 -3.29 6.61 6.79
N LEU A 188 -3.70 7.48 7.73
CA LEU A 188 -3.61 7.19 9.16
C LEU A 188 -4.49 6.00 9.55
N LEU A 189 -5.75 5.98 9.11
CA LEU A 189 -6.69 4.88 9.39
C LEU A 189 -6.21 3.56 8.78
N MET A 190 -5.78 3.60 7.52
CA MET A 190 -5.18 2.45 6.83
C MET A 190 -3.99 1.89 7.61
N THR A 191 -3.05 2.75 8.00
CA THR A 191 -1.83 2.35 8.72
C THR A 191 -2.16 1.80 10.10
N THR A 192 -3.10 2.43 10.81
CA THR A 192 -3.56 1.96 12.12
C THR A 192 -4.18 0.58 12.01
N ALA A 193 -5.05 0.35 11.03
CA ALA A 193 -5.65 -0.97 10.80
C ALA A 193 -4.59 -2.03 10.47
N LEU A 194 -3.61 -1.71 9.61
CA LEU A 194 -2.51 -2.62 9.29
C LEU A 194 -1.69 -2.97 10.54
N VAL A 195 -1.28 -1.96 11.32
CA VAL A 195 -0.45 -2.13 12.52
C VAL A 195 -1.17 -2.97 13.58
N LEU A 196 -2.43 -2.63 13.89
CA LEU A 196 -3.23 -3.41 14.85
C LEU A 196 -3.49 -4.83 14.35
N GLY A 197 -3.67 -5.01 13.04
CA GLY A 197 -3.79 -6.32 12.43
C GLY A 197 -2.53 -7.17 12.61
N PHE A 198 -1.35 -6.64 12.31
CA PHE A 198 -0.08 -7.34 12.53
C PHE A 198 0.23 -7.59 14.00
N ALA A 199 -0.16 -6.70 14.92
CA ALA A 199 -0.02 -6.94 16.36
C ALA A 199 -0.86 -8.14 16.86
N SER A 200 -1.75 -8.68 16.02
CA SER A 200 -2.58 -9.83 16.32
C SER A 200 -2.22 -11.11 15.56
N THR A 201 -1.14 -11.13 14.78
CA THR A 201 -0.56 -12.40 14.26
C THR A 201 0.24 -13.10 15.34
#